data_AF-A0A256WG91-F1
#
_entry.id   AF-A0A256WG91-F1
#
_cell.length_a   1.000
_cell.length_b   1.000
_cell.length_c   1.000
_cell.angle_alpha   90.00
_cell.angle_beta   90.00
_cell.angle_gamma   90.00
#
_symmetry.space_group_name_H-M   'P 1'
#
loop_
_entity.id
_entity.type
_entity.pdbx_description
1 polymer ?
#
loop_
_entity_poly.entity_id
_entity_poly.type
_entity_poly.pdbx_seq_one_letter_code
_entity_poly.pdbx_strand_id
1 'polypeptide(L)'
;MAIVAADWTITRSTKVIAYIGDDHSGSAPSYATVIEFHRWLQGLADDAVASGDDELDITNIDPSRRSTDNIITLINGYTIGDNEAEHLYDGSIIYDGGDEIYDGIVNFGNSDVQIQIIQNGAVLTDDWWNYDSAGLNPNATAGISHRFMIKTRTGGTDIDGRRLIGTCRRFGFTYAEFSINGTARGNNVLALTDSDDLNNNTIVSTVAAWDQFENDSVGYVDIDVDNNGTDEHYYSQWDITADAGTDPASPTINDFYEYAKWLTMDGSAQNLYGLNGELFRGITHQVVITDLDSGDWNQPEALSWGSGVTAGTGQLLIPNANTITGATNSATGTAGTVTERTISKPFCGASTGSAIIGSYGLGFVETDLTSSDKVTDLGNNVITPPNYVTNTVAGLVSGEDRVLVGPWDGSSTDVNGDPAIDKDQLSLSGNLTSENISSIVVSEAIPSDTPSSGVIRVTDDNGYERWIPYSSWDASTFMVNTSHGDIGDNNDFNGVDGSGTYQATSGNDVWIAYIDKLATATSESFTSVQSGSRSLVVIVRDGAGTPIKQFISSWSQTASASTINAIRTTDA
;
A
#
# COMPACT_ATOMS: atom_id res chain seq x y z
N MET A 1 -10.52 11.51 -41.68
CA MET A 1 -10.08 12.71 -42.43
C MET A 1 -9.60 12.19 -43.77
N ALA A 2 -9.83 12.85 -44.91
CA ALA A 2 -9.51 12.23 -46.21
C ALA A 2 -8.03 11.77 -46.25
N ILE A 3 -7.82 10.49 -46.56
CA ILE A 3 -6.49 9.86 -46.62
C ILE A 3 -5.57 10.63 -47.58
N VAL A 4 -4.32 10.86 -47.15
CA VAL A 4 -3.30 11.53 -47.95
C VAL A 4 -2.67 10.48 -48.87
N ALA A 5 -3.23 10.31 -50.06
CA ALA A 5 -2.84 9.24 -50.98
C ALA A 5 -1.34 9.24 -51.35
N ALA A 6 -0.66 10.39 -51.33
CA ALA A 6 0.77 10.49 -51.62
C ALA A 6 1.68 9.87 -50.54
N ASP A 7 1.13 9.58 -49.36
CA ASP A 7 1.85 8.92 -48.26
C ASP A 7 1.68 7.40 -48.29
N TRP A 8 1.06 6.85 -49.33
CA TRP A 8 0.78 5.42 -49.49
C TRP A 8 1.17 4.93 -50.89
N THR A 9 1.55 3.66 -51.00
CA THR A 9 1.88 3.00 -52.27
C THR A 9 1.39 1.55 -52.26
N ILE A 10 1.10 1.00 -53.44
CA ILE A 10 0.72 -0.41 -53.62
C ILE A 10 1.66 -1.07 -54.63
N THR A 11 2.49 -2.00 -54.18
CA THR A 11 3.33 -2.80 -55.08
C THR A 11 2.58 -4.07 -55.52
N ARG A 12 2.21 -4.16 -56.79
CA ARG A 12 1.34 -5.24 -57.32
C ARG A 12 2.00 -6.61 -57.29
N SER A 13 3.32 -6.65 -57.41
CA SER A 13 4.11 -7.89 -57.47
C SER A 13 4.28 -8.56 -56.11
N THR A 14 4.40 -7.78 -55.03
CA THR A 14 4.52 -8.25 -53.65
C THR A 14 3.18 -8.27 -52.92
N LYS A 15 2.19 -7.50 -53.41
CA LYS A 15 0.89 -7.26 -52.76
C LYS A 15 0.97 -6.48 -51.44
N VAL A 16 2.14 -5.90 -51.14
CA VAL A 16 2.31 -4.99 -50.00
C VAL A 16 1.69 -3.64 -50.34
N ILE A 17 0.86 -3.16 -49.41
CA ILE A 17 0.44 -1.77 -49.31
C ILE A 17 1.33 -1.16 -48.23
N ALA A 18 2.08 -0.11 -48.56
CA ALA A 18 3.06 0.49 -47.66
C ALA A 18 2.76 1.97 -47.39
N TYR A 19 3.14 2.44 -46.21
CA TYR A 19 3.14 3.85 -45.86
C TYR A 19 4.53 4.43 -46.13
N ILE A 20 4.57 5.54 -46.87
CA ILE A 20 5.79 6.21 -47.35
C ILE A 20 5.82 7.70 -46.97
N GLY A 21 4.84 8.15 -46.18
CA GLY A 21 4.81 9.49 -45.61
C GLY A 21 5.80 9.67 -44.45
N ASP A 22 5.65 10.79 -43.76
CA ASP A 22 6.43 11.09 -42.56
C ASP A 22 6.02 10.15 -41.40
N ASP A 23 7.02 9.60 -40.71
CA ASP A 23 6.89 8.92 -39.41
C ASP A 23 6.17 9.82 -38.38
N HIS A 24 5.66 9.24 -37.28
CA HIS A 24 5.02 9.98 -36.18
C HIS A 24 5.85 11.19 -35.74
N SER A 25 7.17 11.05 -35.60
CA SER A 25 8.09 12.14 -35.21
C SER A 25 8.46 13.12 -36.34
N GLY A 26 7.92 12.92 -37.53
CA GLY A 26 8.19 13.68 -38.75
C GLY A 26 7.48 15.02 -38.84
N SER A 27 7.58 15.67 -40.00
CA SER A 27 7.09 17.04 -40.20
C SER A 27 5.61 17.15 -40.55
N ALA A 28 5.05 16.11 -41.18
CA ALA A 28 3.66 16.02 -41.59
C ALA A 28 3.14 14.57 -41.66
N PRO A 29 3.20 13.78 -40.57
CA PRO A 29 2.58 12.45 -40.54
C PRO A 29 1.09 12.52 -40.86
N SER A 30 0.59 11.55 -41.62
CA SER A 30 -0.83 11.44 -41.94
C SER A 30 -1.47 10.17 -41.37
N TYR A 31 -2.79 10.26 -41.14
CA TYR A 31 -3.58 9.23 -40.48
C TYR A 31 -4.92 9.08 -41.19
N ALA A 32 -5.39 7.84 -41.38
CA ALA A 32 -6.67 7.56 -42.02
C ALA A 32 -7.52 6.60 -41.19
N THR A 33 -8.84 6.77 -41.24
CA THR A 33 -9.72 5.71 -40.73
C THR A 33 -9.64 4.48 -41.63
N VAL A 34 -9.84 3.28 -41.10
CA VAL A 34 -9.83 2.04 -41.92
C VAL A 34 -10.84 2.10 -43.08
N ILE A 35 -11.96 2.83 -42.93
CA ILE A 35 -12.91 3.06 -44.02
C ILE A 35 -12.39 4.01 -45.10
N GLU A 36 -11.62 5.04 -44.75
CA GLU A 36 -10.99 5.94 -45.72
C GLU A 36 -9.92 5.19 -46.51
N PHE A 37 -9.11 4.36 -45.84
CA PHE A 37 -8.14 3.45 -46.45
C PHE A 37 -8.80 2.46 -47.42
N HIS A 38 -9.85 1.73 -46.98
CA HIS A 38 -10.61 0.83 -47.86
C HIS A 38 -11.17 1.55 -49.11
N ARG A 39 -11.65 2.78 -48.96
CA ARG A 39 -12.24 3.54 -50.08
C ARG A 39 -11.18 4.04 -51.07
N TRP A 40 -9.97 4.37 -50.61
CA TRP A 40 -8.83 4.64 -51.49
C TRP A 40 -8.41 3.37 -52.26
N LEU A 41 -8.27 2.23 -51.57
CA LEU A 41 -7.98 0.94 -52.20
C LEU A 41 -9.02 0.53 -53.26
N GLN A 42 -10.30 0.80 -53.04
CA GLN A 42 -11.34 0.56 -54.04
C GLN A 42 -11.34 1.60 -55.17
N GLY A 43 -10.98 2.85 -54.90
CA GLY A 43 -10.79 3.87 -55.94
C GLY A 43 -9.71 3.50 -56.95
N LEU A 44 -8.54 3.08 -56.46
CA LEU A 44 -7.46 2.56 -57.31
C LEU A 44 -7.85 1.26 -58.04
N ALA A 45 -8.63 0.38 -57.40
CA ALA A 45 -9.17 -0.82 -58.06
C ALA A 45 -10.22 -0.51 -59.14
N ASP A 46 -10.86 0.66 -59.12
CA ASP A 46 -11.82 1.12 -60.15
C ASP A 46 -11.13 1.90 -61.29
N ASP A 47 -9.85 2.28 -61.15
CA ASP A 47 -9.13 3.09 -62.13
C ASP A 47 -8.87 2.32 -63.44
N ALA A 48 -8.87 3.06 -64.56
CA ALA A 48 -8.78 2.45 -65.89
C ALA A 48 -7.38 1.90 -66.22
N VAL A 49 -6.32 2.45 -65.61
CA VAL A 49 -4.91 2.07 -65.77
C VAL A 49 -4.15 2.51 -64.51
N ALA A 50 -3.32 1.64 -63.94
CA ALA A 50 -2.46 1.95 -62.80
C ALA A 50 -1.45 3.07 -63.14
N SER A 51 -1.08 3.90 -62.15
CA SER A 51 -0.27 5.10 -62.38
C SER A 51 0.75 5.33 -61.27
N GLY A 52 1.99 5.68 -61.66
CA GLY A 52 3.06 5.96 -60.71
C GLY A 52 3.49 4.72 -59.92
N ASP A 53 3.47 4.85 -58.61
CA ASP A 53 3.76 3.87 -57.57
C ASP A 53 2.48 3.22 -56.98
N ASP A 54 1.29 3.62 -57.46
CA ASP A 54 0.03 2.90 -57.23
C ASP A 54 -0.18 1.87 -58.33
N GLU A 55 0.39 0.66 -58.18
CA GLU A 55 0.32 -0.40 -59.19
C GLU A 55 -1.03 -1.16 -59.19
N LEU A 56 -2.17 -0.49 -59.04
CA LEU A 56 -3.50 -1.11 -58.99
C LEU A 56 -4.47 -0.50 -60.03
N ASP A 57 -5.29 -1.34 -60.66
CA ASP A 57 -6.33 -0.94 -61.63
C ASP A 57 -7.46 -1.98 -61.77
N ILE A 58 -8.49 -1.64 -62.55
CA ILE A 58 -9.69 -2.45 -62.88
C ILE A 58 -9.40 -3.83 -63.49
N THR A 59 -8.17 -4.09 -63.94
CA THR A 59 -7.79 -5.43 -64.46
C THR A 59 -7.24 -6.35 -63.37
N ASN A 60 -7.01 -5.82 -62.18
CA ASN A 60 -6.41 -6.53 -61.06
C ASN A 60 -7.50 -7.16 -60.18
N ILE A 61 -7.09 -8.06 -59.29
CA ILE A 61 -7.96 -8.66 -58.29
C ILE A 61 -8.11 -7.71 -57.10
N ASP A 62 -9.35 -7.53 -56.64
CA ASP A 62 -9.73 -6.57 -55.60
C ASP A 62 -8.82 -6.68 -54.36
N PRO A 63 -8.34 -5.56 -53.79
CA PRO A 63 -7.42 -5.59 -52.66
C PRO A 63 -8.11 -5.85 -51.32
N SER A 64 -9.36 -5.44 -51.16
CA SER A 64 -10.04 -5.47 -49.87
C SER A 64 -11.56 -5.69 -49.97
N ARG A 65 -12.14 -6.04 -48.82
CA ARG A 65 -13.57 -6.19 -48.57
C ARG A 65 -13.92 -5.51 -47.26
N ARG A 66 -15.16 -5.03 -47.18
CA ARG A 66 -15.73 -4.38 -46.00
C ARG A 66 -16.86 -5.22 -45.44
N SER A 67 -16.78 -5.57 -44.15
CA SER A 67 -17.88 -6.21 -43.42
C SER A 67 -18.78 -5.15 -42.78
N THR A 68 -18.18 -4.17 -42.11
CA THR A 68 -18.80 -2.95 -41.60
C THR A 68 -17.84 -1.78 -41.86
N ASP A 69 -18.27 -0.54 -41.67
CA ASP A 69 -17.37 0.62 -41.83
C ASP A 69 -16.14 0.56 -40.91
N ASN A 70 -16.19 -0.16 -39.79
CA ASN A 70 -15.06 -0.35 -38.88
C ASN A 70 -14.38 -1.73 -39.00
N ILE A 71 -14.71 -2.57 -40.00
CA ILE A 71 -14.10 -3.90 -40.17
C ILE A 71 -13.77 -4.14 -41.63
N ILE A 72 -12.49 -4.02 -41.96
CA ILE A 72 -11.93 -4.22 -43.30
C ILE A 72 -11.10 -5.50 -43.32
N THR A 73 -11.24 -6.27 -44.40
CA THR A 73 -10.42 -7.44 -44.67
C THR A 73 -9.65 -7.22 -45.96
N LEU A 74 -8.31 -7.24 -45.90
CA LEU A 74 -7.49 -7.35 -47.10
C LEU A 74 -7.57 -8.79 -47.60
N ILE A 75 -7.75 -8.95 -48.90
CA ILE A 75 -7.98 -10.25 -49.53
C ILE A 75 -6.94 -10.48 -50.62
N ASN A 76 -6.98 -11.62 -51.31
CA ASN A 76 -6.16 -11.88 -52.50
C ASN A 76 -4.63 -11.73 -52.30
N GLY A 77 -4.17 -11.89 -51.05
CA GLY A 77 -2.76 -11.78 -50.67
C GLY A 77 -2.27 -10.35 -50.41
N TYR A 78 -3.14 -9.33 -50.40
CA TYR A 78 -2.71 -7.98 -50.00
C TYR A 78 -2.50 -7.87 -48.50
N THR A 79 -1.43 -7.18 -48.10
CA THR A 79 -0.97 -7.06 -46.71
C THR A 79 -0.53 -5.63 -46.37
N ILE A 80 -0.46 -5.36 -45.07
CA ILE A 80 0.22 -4.20 -44.46
C ILE A 80 1.21 -4.73 -43.41
N GLY A 81 2.25 -3.96 -43.07
CA GLY A 81 3.13 -4.26 -41.94
C GLY A 81 2.60 -3.72 -40.61
N ASP A 82 3.43 -3.83 -39.57
CA ASP A 82 3.14 -3.23 -38.26
C ASP A 82 3.12 -1.70 -38.37
N ASN A 83 4.18 -1.08 -38.92
CA ASN A 83 4.29 0.37 -39.15
C ASN A 83 3.07 0.97 -39.90
N GLU A 84 2.60 0.31 -40.96
CA GLU A 84 1.40 0.79 -41.69
C GLU A 84 0.13 0.79 -40.84
N ALA A 85 0.02 -0.11 -39.85
CA ALA A 85 -1.14 -0.16 -38.97
C ALA A 85 -1.19 1.03 -38.00
N GLU A 86 -0.06 1.67 -37.72
CA GLU A 86 0.09 2.80 -36.78
C GLU A 86 -0.53 4.09 -37.37
N HIS A 87 -0.52 4.19 -38.70
CA HIS A 87 -1.16 5.26 -39.47
C HIS A 87 -2.66 5.03 -39.74
N LEU A 88 -3.24 3.95 -39.21
CA LEU A 88 -4.65 3.57 -39.40
C LEU A 88 -5.41 3.50 -38.06
N TYR A 89 -6.67 3.94 -38.05
CA TYR A 89 -7.49 3.98 -36.84
C TYR A 89 -9.00 3.79 -37.12
N ASP A 90 -9.82 3.81 -36.05
CA ASP A 90 -11.29 3.73 -36.12
C ASP A 90 -11.84 2.42 -36.73
N GLY A 91 -11.15 1.30 -36.52
CA GLY A 91 -11.66 -0.04 -36.82
C GLY A 91 -10.58 -1.13 -36.79
N SER A 92 -10.86 -2.26 -37.43
CA SER A 92 -9.90 -3.38 -37.59
C SER A 92 -9.45 -3.57 -39.03
N ILE A 93 -8.19 -3.97 -39.20
CA ILE A 93 -7.67 -4.59 -40.41
C ILE A 93 -7.43 -6.09 -40.16
N ILE A 94 -7.92 -6.93 -41.08
CA ILE A 94 -7.76 -8.38 -41.08
C ILE A 94 -7.11 -8.79 -42.40
N TYR A 95 -6.08 -9.63 -42.40
CA TYR A 95 -5.54 -10.22 -43.64
C TYR A 95 -5.05 -11.66 -43.43
N ASP A 96 -4.45 -12.23 -44.49
CA ASP A 96 -3.99 -13.63 -44.58
C ASP A 96 -5.01 -14.66 -44.06
N GLY A 97 -6.24 -14.62 -44.62
CA GLY A 97 -7.32 -15.53 -44.22
C GLY A 97 -7.90 -15.31 -42.81
N GLY A 98 -7.38 -14.32 -42.07
CA GLY A 98 -7.69 -14.08 -40.67
C GLY A 98 -6.53 -14.39 -39.71
N ASP A 99 -5.37 -14.77 -40.21
CA ASP A 99 -4.21 -15.14 -39.39
C ASP A 99 -3.48 -13.92 -38.80
N GLU A 100 -3.57 -12.76 -39.45
CA GLU A 100 -3.03 -11.47 -39.00
C GLU A 100 -4.16 -10.47 -38.79
N ILE A 101 -4.27 -9.89 -37.59
CA ILE A 101 -5.37 -8.97 -37.23
C ILE A 101 -4.88 -7.85 -36.32
N TYR A 102 -5.25 -6.62 -36.68
CA TYR A 102 -5.13 -5.40 -35.89
C TYR A 102 -6.53 -4.92 -35.54
N ASP A 103 -6.76 -4.57 -34.28
CA ASP A 103 -8.04 -4.10 -33.77
C ASP A 103 -7.96 -2.67 -33.23
N GLY A 104 -9.01 -1.89 -33.51
CA GLY A 104 -9.12 -0.51 -33.09
C GLY A 104 -9.27 -0.39 -31.57
N ILE A 105 -8.50 0.52 -30.97
CA ILE A 105 -8.58 0.92 -29.57
C ILE A 105 -9.07 2.37 -29.53
N VAL A 106 -10.03 2.66 -28.65
CA VAL A 106 -10.60 3.98 -28.43
C VAL A 106 -10.59 4.28 -26.94
N ASN A 107 -9.83 5.29 -26.51
CA ASN A 107 -9.82 5.74 -25.12
C ASN A 107 -10.76 6.93 -24.91
N PHE A 108 -11.66 6.81 -23.93
CA PHE A 108 -12.42 7.95 -23.39
C PHE A 108 -11.73 8.52 -22.16
N GLY A 109 -11.28 9.78 -22.24
CA GLY A 109 -10.52 10.45 -21.18
C GLY A 109 -10.19 11.91 -21.50
N ASN A 110 -9.46 12.57 -20.60
CA ASN A 110 -8.89 13.91 -20.83
C ASN A 110 -7.89 13.89 -21.99
N SER A 111 -7.73 15.04 -22.66
CA SER A 111 -6.97 15.17 -23.91
C SER A 111 -5.47 14.89 -23.79
N ASP A 112 -4.92 15.11 -22.60
CA ASP A 112 -3.50 15.04 -22.25
C ASP A 112 -3.14 13.80 -21.40
N VAL A 113 -4.11 12.89 -21.17
CA VAL A 113 -3.81 11.62 -20.49
C VAL A 113 -2.79 10.86 -21.33
N GLN A 114 -1.78 10.30 -20.68
CA GLN A 114 -0.88 9.33 -21.29
C GLN A 114 -1.33 7.93 -20.86
N ILE A 115 -1.32 6.98 -21.78
CA ILE A 115 -1.72 5.60 -21.49
C ILE A 115 -0.64 4.62 -21.91
N GLN A 116 -0.50 3.54 -21.16
CA GLN A 116 0.38 2.43 -21.49
C GLN A 116 -0.45 1.17 -21.71
N ILE A 117 -0.02 0.32 -22.64
CA ILE A 117 -0.76 -0.89 -23.04
C ILE A 117 0.07 -2.11 -22.68
N ILE A 118 -0.50 -2.96 -21.83
CA ILE A 118 0.06 -4.26 -21.46
C ILE A 118 -0.63 -5.34 -22.30
N GLN A 119 0.17 -6.15 -22.99
CA GLN A 119 -0.27 -7.32 -23.76
C GLN A 119 0.72 -8.46 -23.53
N ASN A 120 0.23 -9.70 -23.36
CA ASN A 120 1.10 -10.89 -23.24
C ASN A 120 2.16 -10.76 -22.13
N GLY A 121 1.79 -10.12 -21.01
CA GLY A 121 2.65 -9.93 -19.84
C GLY A 121 3.76 -8.86 -19.97
N ALA A 122 3.76 -8.05 -21.03
CA ALA A 122 4.72 -6.96 -21.23
C ALA A 122 4.01 -5.64 -21.55
N VAL A 123 4.61 -4.51 -21.13
CA VAL A 123 4.25 -3.18 -21.63
C VAL A 123 4.74 -3.09 -23.07
N LEU A 124 3.87 -2.67 -23.99
CA LEU A 124 4.23 -2.41 -25.38
C LEU A 124 5.20 -1.22 -25.42
N THR A 125 6.40 -1.44 -25.96
CA THR A 125 7.54 -0.51 -25.86
C THR A 125 7.45 0.68 -26.81
N ASP A 126 6.70 0.55 -27.90
CA ASP A 126 6.46 1.63 -28.85
C ASP A 126 5.10 2.25 -28.52
N ASP A 127 5.09 3.49 -28.02
CA ASP A 127 3.93 4.16 -27.45
C ASP A 127 3.44 5.35 -28.31
N TRP A 128 3.59 5.26 -29.62
CA TRP A 128 3.19 6.26 -30.62
C TRP A 128 1.75 6.80 -30.50
N TRP A 129 0.86 6.10 -29.78
CA TRP A 129 -0.48 6.62 -29.45
C TRP A 129 -0.46 7.77 -28.42
N ASN A 130 0.64 7.98 -27.67
CA ASN A 130 0.89 9.10 -26.74
C ASN A 130 1.55 10.33 -27.42
N TYR A 131 1.37 10.46 -28.74
CA TYR A 131 1.98 11.49 -29.57
C TYR A 131 1.90 12.93 -29.01
N ASP A 132 3.02 13.67 -29.03
CA ASP A 132 3.16 15.04 -28.48
C ASP A 132 2.71 15.18 -27.00
N SER A 133 2.83 14.11 -26.21
CA SER A 133 2.33 14.02 -24.81
C SER A 133 0.80 14.17 -24.71
N ALA A 134 0.08 13.72 -25.72
CA ALA A 134 -1.37 13.70 -25.81
C ALA A 134 -1.86 12.44 -26.55
N GLY A 135 -3.17 12.21 -26.57
CA GLY A 135 -3.72 11.07 -27.30
C GLY A 135 -3.76 11.27 -28.82
N LEU A 136 -3.30 10.27 -29.57
CA LEU A 136 -3.32 10.27 -31.03
C LEU A 136 -4.74 10.16 -31.61
N ASN A 137 -4.98 10.85 -32.74
CA ASN A 137 -6.29 10.95 -33.40
C ASN A 137 -7.46 11.35 -32.46
N PRO A 138 -7.33 12.40 -31.63
CA PRO A 138 -8.32 12.73 -30.62
C PRO A 138 -9.66 13.19 -31.22
N ASN A 139 -10.72 13.16 -30.40
CA ASN A 139 -11.99 13.81 -30.69
C ASN A 139 -12.59 14.36 -29.39
N ALA A 140 -12.15 15.56 -29.01
CA ALA A 140 -12.58 16.23 -27.78
C ALA A 140 -14.10 16.42 -27.68
N THR A 141 -14.80 16.63 -28.81
CA THR A 141 -16.28 16.75 -28.83
C THR A 141 -16.99 15.45 -28.43
N ALA A 142 -16.34 14.30 -28.61
CA ALA A 142 -16.84 12.99 -28.21
C ALA A 142 -16.23 12.48 -26.88
N GLY A 143 -15.37 13.27 -26.21
CA GLY A 143 -14.63 12.83 -25.03
C GLY A 143 -13.59 11.74 -25.30
N ILE A 144 -13.12 11.63 -26.55
CA ILE A 144 -12.14 10.64 -26.98
C ILE A 144 -10.76 11.28 -26.99
N SER A 145 -9.82 10.71 -26.24
CA SER A 145 -8.41 11.13 -26.24
C SER A 145 -7.60 10.37 -27.28
N HIS A 146 -7.76 9.04 -27.39
CA HIS A 146 -6.95 8.21 -28.28
C HIS A 146 -7.80 7.41 -29.27
N ARG A 147 -7.34 7.29 -30.52
CA ARG A 147 -7.79 6.28 -31.50
C ARG A 147 -6.63 5.74 -32.32
N PHE A 148 -6.41 4.44 -32.22
CA PHE A 148 -5.29 3.72 -32.83
C PHE A 148 -5.70 2.25 -33.08
N MET A 149 -4.80 1.43 -33.61
CA MET A 149 -4.97 -0.02 -33.68
C MET A 149 -3.83 -0.75 -32.97
N ILE A 150 -4.12 -1.91 -32.39
CA ILE A 150 -3.13 -2.83 -31.81
C ILE A 150 -3.25 -4.20 -32.46
N LYS A 151 -2.12 -4.86 -32.73
CA LYS A 151 -2.08 -6.23 -33.23
C LYS A 151 -2.64 -7.19 -32.17
N THR A 152 -3.63 -8.00 -32.53
CA THR A 152 -4.27 -8.97 -31.61
C THR A 152 -4.19 -10.41 -32.08
N ARG A 153 -3.86 -10.64 -33.35
CA ARG A 153 -3.58 -11.98 -33.89
C ARG A 153 -2.36 -11.93 -34.80
N THR A 154 -1.50 -12.94 -34.69
CA THR A 154 -0.43 -13.22 -35.67
C THR A 154 -0.28 -14.73 -35.87
N GLY A 155 0.03 -15.16 -37.11
CA GLY A 155 0.19 -16.56 -37.48
C GLY A 155 -0.98 -17.46 -37.06
N GLY A 156 -2.22 -16.95 -37.14
CA GLY A 156 -3.44 -17.69 -36.76
C GLY A 156 -3.70 -17.76 -35.26
N THR A 157 -2.78 -17.28 -34.43
CA THR A 157 -2.83 -17.37 -32.97
C THR A 157 -3.18 -16.01 -32.35
N ASP A 158 -4.18 -16.00 -31.45
CA ASP A 158 -4.56 -14.80 -30.70
C ASP A 158 -3.48 -14.46 -29.67
N ILE A 159 -2.93 -13.25 -29.74
CA ILE A 159 -1.95 -12.75 -28.77
C ILE A 159 -2.68 -12.52 -27.44
N ASP A 160 -2.28 -13.25 -26.39
CA ASP A 160 -2.93 -13.22 -25.06
C ASP A 160 -4.46 -13.42 -25.10
N GLY A 161 -4.98 -14.21 -26.05
CA GLY A 161 -6.43 -14.38 -26.25
C GLY A 161 -7.14 -13.09 -26.69
N ARG A 162 -6.39 -12.11 -27.22
CA ARG A 162 -6.78 -10.72 -27.54
C ARG A 162 -7.10 -9.87 -26.32
N ARG A 163 -6.56 -10.23 -25.16
CA ARG A 163 -6.66 -9.43 -23.94
C ARG A 163 -5.65 -8.29 -23.99
N LEU A 164 -6.06 -7.14 -23.44
CA LEU A 164 -5.23 -5.95 -23.28
C LEU A 164 -5.56 -5.34 -21.91
N ILE A 165 -4.56 -4.79 -21.24
CA ILE A 165 -4.76 -3.95 -20.04
C ILE A 165 -4.17 -2.59 -20.37
N GLY A 166 -4.99 -1.54 -20.34
CA GLY A 166 -4.51 -0.18 -20.42
C GLY A 166 -4.31 0.40 -19.01
N THR A 167 -3.22 1.11 -18.79
CA THR A 167 -2.92 1.86 -17.57
C THR A 167 -2.70 3.34 -17.88
N CYS A 168 -2.89 4.21 -16.89
CA CYS A 168 -2.27 5.54 -16.86
C CYS A 168 -1.67 5.75 -15.47
N ARG A 169 -0.36 5.99 -15.42
CA ARG A 169 0.42 6.11 -14.17
C ARG A 169 1.42 7.26 -14.23
N ARG A 170 1.04 8.33 -14.92
CA ARG A 170 1.79 9.59 -15.02
C ARG A 170 2.04 10.15 -13.62
N PHE A 171 3.31 10.31 -13.25
CA PHE A 171 3.67 10.81 -11.93
C PHE A 171 3.13 12.25 -11.72
N GLY A 172 2.60 12.53 -10.54
CA GLY A 172 1.83 13.75 -10.25
C GLY A 172 0.31 13.56 -10.32
N PHE A 173 -0.17 12.50 -10.98
CA PHE A 173 -1.59 12.32 -11.30
C PHE A 173 -2.19 11.04 -10.67
N THR A 174 -3.51 10.97 -10.60
CA THR A 174 -4.26 9.79 -10.15
C THR A 174 -4.03 8.60 -11.09
N TYR A 175 -3.71 7.43 -10.54
CA TYR A 175 -3.45 6.23 -11.34
C TYR A 175 -4.76 5.50 -11.71
N ALA A 176 -4.88 5.03 -12.95
CA ALA A 176 -6.00 4.19 -13.37
C ALA A 176 -5.56 3.00 -14.23
N GLU A 177 -6.49 2.05 -14.38
CA GLU A 177 -6.31 0.82 -15.15
C GLU A 177 -7.68 0.37 -15.69
N PHE A 178 -7.72 -0.10 -16.94
CA PHE A 178 -8.90 -0.61 -17.62
C PHE A 178 -8.55 -1.85 -18.46
N SER A 179 -9.33 -2.93 -18.33
CA SER A 179 -9.06 -4.21 -19.00
C SER A 179 -10.02 -4.47 -20.16
N ILE A 180 -9.48 -4.88 -21.31
CA ILE A 180 -10.24 -5.44 -22.44
C ILE A 180 -10.08 -6.96 -22.39
N ASN A 181 -11.12 -7.67 -21.97
CA ASN A 181 -11.11 -9.12 -21.79
C ASN A 181 -11.37 -9.90 -23.11
N GLY A 182 -10.57 -9.58 -24.13
CA GLY A 182 -10.73 -10.08 -25.50
C GLY A 182 -11.43 -9.06 -26.39
N THR A 183 -10.73 -8.54 -27.41
CA THR A 183 -11.33 -7.62 -28.40
C THR A 183 -12.52 -8.25 -29.14
N ALA A 184 -13.36 -7.42 -29.78
CA ALA A 184 -14.54 -7.84 -30.54
C ALA A 184 -14.44 -7.54 -32.05
N ARG A 185 -13.27 -7.12 -32.53
CA ARG A 185 -13.06 -6.39 -33.81
C ARG A 185 -13.77 -5.02 -33.82
N GLY A 186 -13.45 -4.19 -34.80
CA GLY A 186 -13.85 -2.78 -34.81
C GLY A 186 -13.20 -2.01 -33.66
N ASN A 187 -13.94 -1.08 -33.08
CA ASN A 187 -13.48 -0.24 -31.98
C ASN A 187 -13.72 -0.89 -30.61
N ASN A 188 -12.66 -1.05 -29.83
CA ASN A 188 -12.64 -1.60 -28.48
C ASN A 188 -12.33 -0.48 -27.50
N VAL A 189 -13.00 -0.47 -26.36
CA VAL A 189 -13.02 0.70 -25.47
C VAL A 189 -12.04 0.57 -24.31
N LEU A 190 -11.25 1.63 -24.10
CA LEU A 190 -10.62 1.97 -22.83
C LEU A 190 -11.35 3.19 -22.23
N ALA A 191 -11.34 3.29 -20.90
CA ALA A 191 -11.82 4.46 -20.17
C ALA A 191 -10.77 4.87 -19.13
N LEU A 192 -9.70 5.49 -19.62
CA LEU A 192 -8.54 5.95 -18.85
C LEU A 192 -8.47 7.47 -18.90
N THR A 193 -8.52 8.07 -17.72
CA THR A 193 -8.46 9.51 -17.49
C THR A 193 -7.67 9.72 -16.20
N ASP A 194 -6.91 10.80 -16.12
CA ASP A 194 -6.16 11.19 -14.94
C ASP A 194 -6.48 12.62 -14.51
N SER A 195 -6.04 12.98 -13.30
CA SER A 195 -6.21 14.30 -12.69
C SER A 195 -5.12 14.53 -11.65
N ASP A 196 -4.78 15.78 -11.35
CA ASP A 196 -3.78 16.14 -10.33
C ASP A 196 -4.06 15.41 -9.01
N ASP A 197 -3.07 14.66 -8.49
CA ASP A 197 -3.17 13.99 -7.20
C ASP A 197 -2.59 14.88 -6.11
N LEU A 198 -3.49 15.44 -5.29
CA LEU A 198 -3.15 16.36 -4.19
C LEU A 198 -2.26 15.74 -3.10
N ASN A 199 -2.07 14.43 -3.09
CA ASN A 199 -1.16 13.72 -2.20
C ASN A 199 0.14 13.28 -2.88
N ASN A 200 0.37 13.70 -4.14
CA ASN A 200 1.56 13.37 -4.94
C ASN A 200 2.15 14.61 -5.63
N ASN A 201 2.49 15.63 -4.84
CA ASN A 201 2.96 16.94 -5.33
C ASN A 201 4.49 17.08 -5.36
N THR A 202 5.23 16.16 -4.77
CA THR A 202 6.70 16.22 -4.71
C THR A 202 7.27 16.02 -6.10
N ILE A 203 8.33 16.76 -6.45
CA ILE A 203 8.91 16.66 -7.81
C ILE A 203 9.53 15.27 -7.98
N VAL A 204 9.20 14.58 -9.08
CA VAL A 204 9.62 13.19 -9.35
C VAL A 204 11.12 12.95 -9.20
N SER A 205 11.98 13.91 -9.53
CA SER A 205 13.44 13.80 -9.37
C SER A 205 13.92 13.83 -7.92
N THR A 206 13.10 14.35 -7.00
CA THR A 206 13.34 14.30 -5.55
C THR A 206 12.94 12.94 -5.01
N VAL A 207 11.73 12.47 -5.37
CA VAL A 207 11.21 11.14 -4.98
C VAL A 207 12.13 10.02 -5.48
N ALA A 208 12.63 10.13 -6.71
CA ALA A 208 13.60 9.20 -7.29
C ALA A 208 14.99 9.18 -6.65
N ALA A 209 15.26 10.12 -5.72
CA ALA A 209 16.50 10.21 -4.97
C ALA A 209 16.35 9.82 -3.49
N TRP A 210 15.13 9.49 -3.04
CA TRP A 210 14.88 9.01 -1.69
C TRP A 210 15.45 7.60 -1.48
N ASP A 211 16.05 7.39 -0.31
CA ASP A 211 16.74 6.16 0.09
C ASP A 211 16.27 5.61 1.45
N GLN A 212 15.29 6.26 2.09
CA GLN A 212 14.78 5.91 3.42
C GLN A 212 13.86 4.67 3.46
N PHE A 213 13.05 4.45 2.42
CA PHE A 213 11.98 3.43 2.46
C PHE A 213 12.49 2.02 2.10
N GLU A 214 12.48 1.11 3.06
CA GLU A 214 12.88 -0.29 2.88
C GLU A 214 11.66 -1.22 2.95
N ASN A 215 11.79 -2.42 2.36
CA ASN A 215 10.80 -3.50 2.46
C ASN A 215 11.48 -4.70 3.10
N ASP A 216 11.62 -4.65 4.42
CA ASP A 216 12.33 -5.61 5.29
C ASP A 216 11.99 -7.07 4.99
N SER A 217 10.72 -7.33 4.64
CA SER A 217 10.22 -8.65 4.29
C SER A 217 9.52 -8.64 2.94
N VAL A 218 10.21 -9.09 1.88
CA VAL A 218 9.60 -9.26 0.54
C VAL A 218 8.95 -10.64 0.41
N GLY A 219 7.68 -10.77 0.78
CA GLY A 219 6.93 -12.03 0.75
C GLY A 219 5.99 -12.17 1.95
N TYR A 220 5.51 -13.39 2.20
CA TYR A 220 4.67 -13.72 3.36
C TYR A 220 5.37 -13.32 4.68
N VAL A 221 4.70 -12.49 5.46
CA VAL A 221 5.13 -12.01 6.77
C VAL A 221 3.94 -11.93 7.72
N ASP A 222 4.20 -12.26 8.99
CA ASP A 222 3.26 -12.19 10.11
C ASP A 222 3.55 -10.90 10.91
N ILE A 223 2.53 -10.07 11.16
CA ILE A 223 2.63 -8.75 11.82
C ILE A 223 1.37 -8.53 12.70
N ASP A 224 1.49 -8.05 13.95
CA ASP A 224 0.36 -7.83 14.88
C ASP A 224 -0.06 -6.35 14.83
N VAL A 225 -0.64 -5.90 13.71
CA VAL A 225 -0.76 -4.47 13.41
C VAL A 225 -1.68 -3.72 14.37
N ASP A 226 -2.70 -4.38 14.94
CA ASP A 226 -3.53 -3.79 16.00
C ASP A 226 -3.07 -4.11 17.44
N ASN A 227 -1.91 -4.77 17.61
CA ASN A 227 -1.29 -5.15 18.88
C ASN A 227 -2.29 -5.90 19.79
N ASN A 228 -3.00 -6.90 19.23
CA ASN A 228 -3.95 -7.74 19.98
C ASN A 228 -3.33 -9.04 20.52
N GLY A 229 -2.10 -9.37 20.10
CA GLY A 229 -1.41 -10.64 20.38
C GLY A 229 -1.76 -11.75 19.37
N THR A 230 -2.28 -11.41 18.19
CA THR A 230 -2.58 -12.35 17.11
C THR A 230 -2.14 -11.77 15.78
N ASP A 231 -1.01 -12.26 15.26
CA ASP A 231 -0.45 -11.81 13.99
C ASP A 231 -1.46 -11.92 12.83
N GLU A 232 -1.56 -10.88 12.00
CA GLU A 232 -2.17 -10.95 10.68
C GLU A 232 -1.09 -11.13 9.59
N HIS A 233 -1.53 -11.50 8.40
CA HIS A 233 -0.64 -11.96 7.33
C HIS A 233 -0.61 -10.95 6.17
N TYR A 234 0.60 -10.62 5.70
CA TYR A 234 0.87 -9.63 4.65
C TYR A 234 1.89 -10.16 3.62
N TYR A 235 2.02 -9.52 2.44
CA TYR A 235 3.02 -9.83 1.39
C TYR A 235 4.23 -8.90 1.38
N SER A 236 4.25 -7.94 2.29
CA SER A 236 5.38 -7.06 2.53
C SER A 236 5.35 -6.51 3.94
N GLN A 237 6.51 -6.09 4.42
CA GLN A 237 6.67 -5.25 5.60
C GLN A 237 7.50 -4.05 5.15
N TRP A 238 6.84 -2.95 4.81
CA TRP A 238 7.51 -1.70 4.50
C TRP A 238 7.86 -0.95 5.78
N ASP A 239 9.12 -0.58 5.93
CA ASP A 239 9.59 0.34 6.95
C ASP A 239 9.75 1.73 6.32
N ILE A 240 9.11 2.71 6.94
CA ILE A 240 9.05 4.11 6.53
C ILE A 240 10.14 4.92 7.23
N THR A 241 10.51 4.54 8.46
CA THR A 241 11.52 5.24 9.27
C THR A 241 12.88 4.54 9.31
N ALA A 242 13.04 3.42 8.60
CA ALA A 242 14.26 2.62 8.49
C ALA A 242 15.53 3.46 8.35
N ASP A 243 16.57 3.07 9.10
CA ASP A 243 17.94 3.60 9.00
C ASP A 243 18.65 3.22 7.66
N ALA A 244 17.90 2.83 6.63
CA ALA A 244 18.40 2.46 5.30
C ALA A 244 19.06 3.63 4.55
N GLY A 245 18.60 4.85 4.83
CA GLY A 245 18.96 6.07 4.11
C GLY A 245 19.01 7.33 4.97
N THR A 246 19.00 8.48 4.31
CA THR A 246 18.96 9.80 4.96
C THR A 246 17.98 10.78 4.33
N ASP A 247 17.42 10.47 3.16
CA ASP A 247 16.46 11.31 2.46
C ASP A 247 15.15 10.53 2.14
N PRO A 248 13.97 11.03 2.55
CA PRO A 248 13.75 12.29 3.27
C PRO A 248 14.09 12.14 4.77
N ALA A 249 14.86 13.08 5.32
CA ALA A 249 15.35 13.06 6.72
C ALA A 249 14.28 13.11 7.84
N SER A 250 13.00 13.07 7.49
CA SER A 250 11.85 12.98 8.40
C SER A 250 10.69 12.41 7.59
N PRO A 251 10.73 11.11 7.25
CA PRO A 251 9.80 10.47 6.33
C PRO A 251 8.39 10.45 6.93
N THR A 252 7.39 10.58 6.07
CA THR A 252 5.98 10.43 6.44
C THR A 252 5.31 9.33 5.62
N ILE A 253 4.16 8.86 6.12
CA ILE A 253 3.29 7.93 5.39
C ILE A 253 2.84 8.46 4.01
N ASN A 254 2.81 9.79 3.82
CA ASN A 254 2.55 10.36 2.50
C ASN A 254 3.77 10.31 1.58
N ASP A 255 4.98 10.54 2.10
CA ASP A 255 6.19 10.38 1.30
C ASP A 255 6.33 8.93 0.81
N PHE A 256 5.99 7.94 1.65
CA PHE A 256 5.88 6.54 1.20
C PHE A 256 4.86 6.37 0.06
N TYR A 257 3.69 7.01 0.14
CA TYR A 257 2.69 6.96 -0.94
C TYR A 257 3.23 7.54 -2.26
N GLU A 258 3.94 8.67 -2.21
CA GLU A 258 4.61 9.25 -3.38
C GLU A 258 5.72 8.34 -3.92
N TYR A 259 6.52 7.74 -3.04
CA TYR A 259 7.56 6.78 -3.41
C TYR A 259 6.99 5.53 -4.08
N ALA A 260 5.96 4.92 -3.50
CA ALA A 260 5.28 3.75 -4.07
C ALA A 260 4.65 4.04 -5.46
N LYS A 261 4.15 5.27 -5.67
CA LYS A 261 3.74 5.72 -7.01
C LYS A 261 4.92 5.78 -7.96
N TRP A 262 6.03 6.41 -7.57
CA TRP A 262 7.24 6.48 -8.39
C TRP A 262 7.77 5.08 -8.75
N LEU A 263 7.77 4.13 -7.82
CA LEU A 263 8.18 2.74 -8.11
C LEU A 263 7.35 2.09 -9.24
N THR A 264 6.10 2.51 -9.44
CA THR A 264 5.14 1.89 -10.36
C THR A 264 4.65 2.79 -11.50
N MET A 265 5.27 3.96 -11.69
CA MET A 265 4.88 4.95 -12.72
C MET A 265 5.08 4.45 -14.15
N ASP A 266 4.46 5.14 -15.11
CA ASP A 266 4.69 4.89 -16.54
C ASP A 266 6.21 5.07 -16.86
N GLY A 267 6.80 4.12 -17.58
CA GLY A 267 8.24 4.06 -17.85
C GLY A 267 9.13 3.69 -16.64
N SER A 268 8.58 3.17 -15.53
CA SER A 268 9.38 2.78 -14.37
C SER A 268 10.39 1.67 -14.69
N ALA A 269 11.65 1.90 -14.35
CA ALA A 269 12.72 0.90 -14.44
C ALA A 269 12.88 0.05 -13.16
N GLN A 270 12.05 0.29 -12.12
CA GLN A 270 12.20 -0.36 -10.82
C GLN A 270 11.80 -1.83 -10.86
N ASN A 271 12.38 -2.63 -9.96
CA ASN A 271 11.99 -4.03 -9.77
C ASN A 271 11.21 -4.17 -8.47
N LEU A 272 9.96 -4.62 -8.57
CA LEU A 272 9.05 -4.87 -7.48
C LEU A 272 8.66 -6.34 -7.49
N TYR A 273 9.10 -7.05 -6.45
CA TYR A 273 8.80 -8.47 -6.24
C TYR A 273 9.16 -9.38 -7.43
N GLY A 274 10.23 -9.08 -8.17
CA GLY A 274 10.68 -9.82 -9.36
C GLY A 274 10.05 -9.37 -10.67
N LEU A 275 9.11 -8.42 -10.66
CA LEU A 275 8.50 -7.81 -11.84
C LEU A 275 9.03 -6.40 -12.05
N ASN A 276 8.95 -5.90 -13.28
CA ASN A 276 9.10 -4.47 -13.53
C ASN A 276 7.94 -3.70 -12.83
N GLY A 277 8.23 -2.55 -12.23
CA GLY A 277 7.26 -1.78 -11.43
C GLY A 277 6.05 -1.29 -12.22
N GLU A 278 6.19 -0.97 -13.50
CA GLU A 278 5.08 -0.60 -14.39
C GLU A 278 4.13 -1.78 -14.62
N LEU A 279 4.67 -3.01 -14.68
CA LEU A 279 3.88 -4.25 -14.69
C LEU A 279 3.32 -4.64 -13.31
N PHE A 280 3.89 -4.12 -12.22
CA PHE A 280 3.43 -4.47 -10.87
C PHE A 280 2.08 -3.82 -10.54
N ARG A 281 1.20 -4.58 -9.88
CA ARG A 281 -0.20 -4.21 -9.60
C ARG A 281 -0.69 -4.66 -8.21
N GLY A 282 0.23 -5.07 -7.33
CA GLY A 282 -0.12 -5.82 -6.11
C GLY A 282 -0.65 -7.22 -6.41
N ILE A 283 -1.33 -7.83 -5.43
CA ILE A 283 -1.97 -9.15 -5.60
C ILE A 283 -3.19 -9.00 -6.53
N THR A 284 -3.09 -9.59 -7.73
CA THR A 284 -4.20 -9.63 -8.70
C THR A 284 -5.15 -10.81 -8.49
N HIS A 285 -4.64 -11.92 -7.96
CA HIS A 285 -5.37 -13.16 -7.74
C HIS A 285 -4.87 -13.89 -6.48
N GLN A 286 -5.77 -14.57 -5.78
CA GLN A 286 -5.51 -15.51 -4.68
C GLN A 286 -6.36 -16.78 -4.89
N VAL A 287 -6.08 -17.90 -4.22
CA VAL A 287 -6.73 -19.22 -4.39
C VAL A 287 -6.53 -20.03 -3.04
N VAL A 288 -6.51 -21.39 -2.89
CA VAL A 288 -6.13 -22.10 -1.60
C VAL A 288 -5.21 -23.37 -1.72
N ILE A 289 -3.94 -23.46 -1.24
CA ILE A 289 -3.00 -24.60 -1.62
C ILE A 289 -3.45 -25.94 -1.02
N THR A 290 -3.52 -26.99 -1.85
CA THR A 290 -3.55 -28.39 -1.40
C THR A 290 -2.39 -29.21 -1.97
N ASP A 291 -2.02 -30.28 -1.26
CA ASP A 291 -1.10 -31.34 -1.72
C ASP A 291 0.28 -30.82 -2.20
N LEU A 292 1.08 -30.30 -1.26
CA LEU A 292 2.47 -29.89 -1.48
C LEU A 292 3.34 -31.13 -1.80
N ASP A 293 3.49 -31.45 -3.08
CA ASP A 293 4.05 -32.73 -3.55
C ASP A 293 5.58 -32.80 -3.47
N SER A 294 6.29 -31.66 -3.51
CA SER A 294 7.68 -31.50 -3.05
C SER A 294 8.19 -30.06 -3.22
N GLY A 295 9.28 -29.73 -2.51
CA GLY A 295 10.05 -28.48 -2.66
C GLY A 295 9.57 -27.33 -1.75
N ASP A 296 10.49 -26.46 -1.39
CA ASP A 296 10.19 -25.21 -0.68
C ASP A 296 9.82 -24.12 -1.70
N TRP A 297 8.66 -23.49 -1.56
CA TRP A 297 8.29 -22.33 -2.38
C TRP A 297 9.17 -21.14 -2.01
N ASN A 298 9.74 -20.48 -3.01
CA ASN A 298 10.50 -19.25 -2.80
C ASN A 298 9.59 -18.04 -3.07
N GLN A 299 9.69 -16.99 -2.26
CA GLN A 299 8.90 -15.78 -2.43
C GLN A 299 9.84 -14.58 -2.60
N PRO A 300 9.62 -13.72 -3.61
CA PRO A 300 8.70 -13.88 -4.73
C PRO A 300 9.32 -14.77 -5.84
N GLU A 301 8.52 -15.59 -6.54
CA GLU A 301 9.05 -16.41 -7.65
C GLU A 301 8.13 -16.52 -8.87
N ALA A 302 8.74 -16.73 -10.04
CA ALA A 302 7.98 -16.98 -11.26
C ALA A 302 7.26 -18.33 -11.20
N LEU A 303 6.01 -18.33 -11.65
CA LEU A 303 5.13 -19.49 -11.71
C LEU A 303 4.88 -19.91 -13.15
N SER A 304 4.68 -21.21 -13.35
CA SER A 304 4.15 -21.77 -14.59
C SER A 304 3.11 -22.86 -14.33
N TRP A 305 2.17 -23.00 -15.26
CA TRP A 305 1.12 -24.03 -15.22
C TRP A 305 0.66 -24.42 -16.62
N GLY A 306 -0.07 -25.54 -16.73
CA GLY A 306 -0.74 -25.97 -17.95
C GLY A 306 0.19 -26.48 -19.07
N SER A 307 -0.37 -26.65 -20.27
CA SER A 307 0.41 -27.01 -21.47
C SER A 307 -0.35 -26.64 -22.74
N GLY A 308 0.37 -26.34 -23.83
CA GLY A 308 -0.25 -25.89 -25.08
C GLY A 308 -1.12 -24.65 -24.87
N VAL A 309 -2.38 -24.69 -25.32
CA VAL A 309 -3.32 -23.55 -25.21
C VAL A 309 -3.79 -23.22 -23.78
N THR A 310 -3.48 -24.07 -22.79
CA THR A 310 -3.75 -23.79 -21.36
C THR A 310 -2.50 -23.43 -20.57
N ALA A 311 -1.35 -23.31 -21.25
CA ALA A 311 -0.12 -22.86 -20.61
C ALA A 311 -0.25 -21.41 -20.14
N GLY A 312 0.33 -21.10 -18.99
CA GLY A 312 0.38 -19.73 -18.46
C GLY A 312 1.54 -19.54 -17.49
N THR A 313 1.83 -18.27 -17.23
CA THR A 313 2.86 -17.82 -16.30
C THR A 313 2.32 -16.72 -15.40
N GLY A 314 2.95 -16.54 -14.23
CA GLY A 314 2.62 -15.49 -13.28
C GLY A 314 3.74 -15.28 -12.27
N GLN A 315 3.52 -14.43 -11.27
CA GLN A 315 4.45 -14.22 -10.16
C GLN A 315 3.78 -14.63 -8.84
N LEU A 316 4.43 -15.49 -8.08
CA LEU A 316 4.05 -15.81 -6.71
C LEU A 316 4.51 -14.66 -5.82
N LEU A 317 3.54 -14.01 -5.18
CA LEU A 317 3.80 -13.23 -3.97
C LEU A 317 3.57 -14.13 -2.76
N ILE A 318 2.41 -14.78 -2.67
CA ILE A 318 2.05 -15.66 -1.55
C ILE A 318 1.26 -16.90 -2.01
N PRO A 319 1.60 -18.09 -1.49
CA PRO A 319 0.85 -19.31 -1.68
C PRO A 319 -0.32 -19.45 -0.70
N ASN A 320 -1.51 -19.22 -1.20
CA ASN A 320 -2.64 -20.10 -0.93
C ASN A 320 -3.17 -20.33 -2.36
N ALA A 321 -2.83 -21.48 -3.00
CA ALA A 321 -2.87 -21.80 -4.47
C ALA A 321 -2.39 -23.16 -5.12
N ASN A 322 -2.61 -23.34 -6.43
CA ASN A 322 -3.12 -24.64 -6.93
C ASN A 322 -2.75 -25.04 -8.38
N THR A 323 -2.23 -26.27 -8.56
CA THR A 323 -1.61 -26.86 -9.77
C THR A 323 -0.65 -25.90 -10.47
N ILE A 324 0.44 -25.63 -9.77
CA ILE A 324 1.47 -24.65 -10.13
C ILE A 324 2.85 -25.29 -9.95
N THR A 325 3.83 -24.87 -10.75
CA THR A 325 5.26 -25.16 -10.52
C THR A 325 6.04 -23.86 -10.33
N GLY A 326 6.77 -23.75 -9.21
CA GLY A 326 7.66 -22.63 -8.89
C GLY A 326 9.00 -22.75 -9.61
N ALA A 327 9.46 -21.67 -10.25
CA ALA A 327 10.64 -21.70 -11.11
C ALA A 327 11.98 -21.85 -10.36
N THR A 328 12.06 -21.49 -9.08
CA THR A 328 13.32 -21.48 -8.31
C THR A 328 13.69 -22.89 -7.86
N ASN A 329 12.77 -23.53 -7.14
CA ASN A 329 13.01 -24.81 -6.46
C ASN A 329 12.24 -25.98 -7.09
N SER A 330 11.53 -25.75 -8.20
CA SER A 330 10.60 -26.72 -8.82
C SER A 330 9.50 -27.21 -7.85
N ALA A 331 9.11 -26.35 -6.90
CA ALA A 331 8.07 -26.66 -5.93
C ALA A 331 6.70 -26.86 -6.60
N THR A 332 5.88 -27.79 -6.10
CA THR A 332 4.58 -28.17 -6.73
C THR A 332 3.46 -28.40 -5.72
N GLY A 333 2.21 -28.04 -6.09
CA GLY A 333 0.96 -28.33 -5.35
C GLY A 333 -0.32 -28.08 -6.18
N THR A 334 -1.49 -28.64 -5.83
CA THR A 334 -2.63 -29.11 -6.70
C THR A 334 -3.92 -28.25 -6.79
N ALA A 335 -4.90 -28.52 -7.71
CA ALA A 335 -5.67 -27.67 -8.69
C ALA A 335 -6.82 -26.62 -8.42
N GLY A 336 -7.61 -26.57 -7.34
CA GLY A 336 -8.17 -25.28 -6.84
C GLY A 336 -9.41 -24.50 -7.38
N THR A 337 -9.57 -23.26 -6.85
CA THR A 337 -10.51 -22.17 -7.23
C THR A 337 -9.85 -20.77 -7.21
N VAL A 338 -9.65 -20.16 -8.38
CA VAL A 338 -9.04 -18.81 -8.49
C VAL A 338 -10.03 -17.72 -8.09
N THR A 339 -9.60 -16.85 -7.18
CA THR A 339 -10.29 -15.65 -6.69
C THR A 339 -9.55 -14.41 -7.20
N GLU A 340 -10.18 -13.67 -8.11
CA GLU A 340 -9.70 -12.35 -8.53
C GLU A 340 -9.75 -11.36 -7.34
N ARG A 341 -8.75 -10.50 -7.20
CA ARG A 341 -8.65 -9.50 -6.13
C ARG A 341 -8.80 -8.09 -6.70
N THR A 342 -9.49 -7.23 -5.95
CA THR A 342 -9.66 -5.82 -6.32
C THR A 342 -8.30 -5.12 -6.31
N ILE A 343 -7.86 -4.67 -7.48
CA ILE A 343 -6.57 -4.00 -7.67
C ILE A 343 -6.65 -2.57 -7.15
N SER A 344 -5.74 -2.22 -6.23
CA SER A 344 -5.54 -0.83 -5.79
C SER A 344 -4.76 -0.03 -6.82
N LYS A 345 -5.07 1.27 -6.93
CA LYS A 345 -4.49 2.19 -7.91
C LYS A 345 -4.15 3.52 -7.19
N PRO A 346 -2.89 3.76 -6.79
CA PRO A 346 -1.68 2.92 -6.95
C PRO A 346 -1.69 1.62 -6.12
N PHE A 347 -0.68 0.76 -6.36
CA PHE A 347 -0.59 -0.56 -5.72
C PHE A 347 -0.57 -0.50 -4.19
N CYS A 348 -0.06 0.58 -3.60
CA CYS A 348 0.09 0.69 -2.15
C CYS A 348 -1.23 0.99 -1.41
N GLY A 349 -2.24 1.52 -2.10
CA GLY A 349 -3.48 1.98 -1.46
C GLY A 349 -3.87 3.38 -1.89
N ALA A 350 -4.56 4.10 -1.01
CA ALA A 350 -4.84 5.53 -1.15
C ALA A 350 -4.27 6.30 0.05
N SER A 351 -3.68 7.47 -0.18
CA SER A 351 -3.29 8.39 0.90
C SER A 351 -4.41 9.39 1.23
N THR A 352 -4.48 9.81 2.48
CA THR A 352 -5.27 10.96 2.96
C THR A 352 -4.43 12.21 3.24
N GLY A 353 -3.12 12.16 2.95
CA GLY A 353 -2.12 13.17 3.27
C GLY A 353 -1.47 12.99 4.64
N SER A 354 -2.13 12.32 5.58
CA SER A 354 -1.59 12.02 6.93
C SER A 354 -1.84 10.58 7.40
N ALA A 355 -2.42 9.73 6.56
CA ALA A 355 -2.66 8.31 6.82
C ALA A 355 -2.89 7.55 5.50
N ILE A 356 -2.48 6.29 5.46
CA ILE A 356 -2.70 5.34 4.36
C ILE A 356 -3.99 4.54 4.57
N ILE A 357 -4.66 4.25 3.46
CA ILE A 357 -5.65 3.18 3.32
C ILE A 357 -4.98 2.12 2.43
N GLY A 358 -4.21 1.24 3.08
CA GLY A 358 -3.34 0.23 2.47
C GLY A 358 -4.11 -0.79 1.63
N SER A 359 -3.48 -1.22 0.54
CA SER A 359 -4.04 -2.23 -0.35
C SER A 359 -4.07 -3.63 0.27
N TYR A 360 -4.80 -4.55 -0.38
CA TYR A 360 -4.94 -5.94 0.05
C TYR A 360 -3.58 -6.64 0.19
N GLY A 361 -3.25 -6.98 1.43
CA GLY A 361 -2.03 -7.67 1.86
C GLY A 361 -0.78 -6.80 2.00
N LEU A 362 -0.84 -5.48 1.81
CA LEU A 362 0.34 -4.62 2.00
C LEU A 362 0.52 -4.32 3.49
N GLY A 363 1.62 -4.80 4.07
CA GLY A 363 1.98 -4.59 5.47
C GLY A 363 3.09 -3.55 5.63
N PHE A 364 3.21 -3.06 6.86
CA PHE A 364 4.19 -2.05 7.30
C PHE A 364 4.74 -2.44 8.67
N VAL A 365 5.85 -1.83 9.08
CA VAL A 365 6.28 -1.87 10.48
C VAL A 365 5.25 -1.15 11.36
N GLU A 366 4.84 -1.81 12.45
CA GLU A 366 3.73 -1.36 13.32
C GLU A 366 3.96 0.05 13.90
N THR A 367 5.22 0.40 14.18
CA THR A 367 5.62 1.69 14.76
C THR A 367 5.55 2.87 13.80
N ASP A 368 5.49 2.63 12.49
CA ASP A 368 5.31 3.68 11.48
C ASP A 368 3.85 4.04 11.27
N LEU A 369 2.93 3.19 11.74
CA LEU A 369 1.50 3.35 11.56
C LEU A 369 0.86 4.08 12.75
N THR A 370 -0.25 4.75 12.47
CA THR A 370 -1.08 5.45 13.46
C THR A 370 -2.51 4.88 13.47
N SER A 371 -3.29 5.21 14.50
CA SER A 371 -4.72 4.85 14.55
C SER A 371 -5.58 5.40 13.41
N SER A 372 -5.08 6.39 12.65
CA SER A 372 -5.74 6.89 11.45
C SER A 372 -5.57 5.93 10.27
N ASP A 373 -4.44 5.22 10.18
CA ASP A 373 -4.10 4.29 9.11
C ASP A 373 -4.99 3.05 9.11
N LYS A 374 -5.20 2.49 7.92
CA LYS A 374 -5.98 1.26 7.71
C LYS A 374 -5.20 0.36 6.78
N VAL A 375 -4.77 -0.81 7.24
CA VAL A 375 -4.15 -1.82 6.38
C VAL A 375 -5.15 -2.96 6.15
N THR A 376 -5.01 -3.68 5.04
CA THR A 376 -5.88 -4.82 4.74
C THR A 376 -5.03 -6.08 4.72
N ASP A 377 -5.33 -7.07 5.55
CA ASP A 377 -4.58 -8.33 5.60
C ASP A 377 -4.91 -9.25 4.39
N LEU A 378 -4.23 -10.39 4.30
CA LEU A 378 -4.52 -11.43 3.31
C LEU A 378 -5.78 -12.25 3.63
N GLY A 379 -6.32 -12.14 4.84
CA GLY A 379 -7.66 -12.59 5.22
C GLY A 379 -8.79 -11.75 4.61
N ASN A 380 -8.49 -10.56 4.06
CA ASN A 380 -9.43 -9.53 3.62
C ASN A 380 -10.16 -8.83 4.80
N ASN A 381 -9.51 -8.77 5.96
CA ASN A 381 -9.88 -7.97 7.11
C ASN A 381 -9.21 -6.60 7.02
N VAL A 382 -9.88 -5.53 7.46
CA VAL A 382 -9.28 -4.20 7.58
C VAL A 382 -8.86 -4.00 9.02
N ILE A 383 -7.55 -3.88 9.23
CA ILE A 383 -6.91 -3.73 10.54
C ILE A 383 -6.69 -2.24 10.82
N THR A 384 -6.75 -1.85 12.10
CA THR A 384 -6.54 -0.48 12.56
C THR A 384 -5.50 -0.47 13.69
N PRO A 385 -4.36 0.19 13.50
CA PRO A 385 -3.33 0.28 14.54
C PRO A 385 -3.81 0.93 15.83
N PRO A 386 -3.15 0.67 16.98
CA PRO A 386 -3.54 1.24 18.25
C PRO A 386 -3.36 2.77 18.28
N ASN A 387 -4.21 3.45 19.05
CA ASN A 387 -4.06 4.89 19.27
C ASN A 387 -3.09 5.20 20.42
N TYR A 388 -1.79 5.10 20.18
CA TYR A 388 -0.78 5.49 21.18
C TYR A 388 -0.82 7.01 21.42
N VAL A 389 -1.15 7.43 22.65
CA VAL A 389 -1.22 8.85 23.01
C VAL A 389 -0.30 9.17 24.17
N THR A 390 0.64 10.09 23.90
CA THR A 390 1.53 10.67 24.90
C THR A 390 0.80 11.79 25.66
N ASN A 391 0.80 11.69 26.98
CA ASN A 391 0.18 12.64 27.89
C ASN A 391 1.24 13.24 28.82
N THR A 392 1.17 14.55 29.07
CA THR A 392 2.26 15.32 29.68
C THR A 392 1.82 16.08 30.93
N VAL A 393 2.59 15.96 32.02
CA VAL A 393 2.55 16.87 33.16
C VAL A 393 3.67 17.90 32.97
N ALA A 394 3.34 19.18 32.93
CA ALA A 394 4.28 20.29 32.68
C ALA A 394 4.27 21.32 33.83
N GLY A 395 5.20 22.29 33.79
CA GLY A 395 5.37 23.28 34.86
C GLY A 395 6.21 22.79 36.04
N LEU A 396 7.05 21.78 35.78
CA LEU A 396 7.85 21.10 36.78
C LEU A 396 9.23 21.77 37.00
N VAL A 397 9.82 21.51 38.17
CA VAL A 397 11.21 21.84 38.52
C VAL A 397 12.03 20.55 38.58
N SER A 398 12.96 20.42 37.62
CA SER A 398 13.92 19.31 37.55
C SER A 398 14.76 19.22 38.82
N GLY A 399 14.84 18.02 39.41
CA GLY A 399 15.59 17.72 40.62
C GLY A 399 14.88 18.05 41.93
N GLU A 400 13.70 18.69 41.91
CA GLU A 400 12.95 19.09 43.10
C GLU A 400 11.56 18.44 43.18
N ASP A 401 10.77 18.48 42.10
CA ASP A 401 9.40 17.98 42.11
C ASP A 401 9.33 16.44 42.10
N ARG A 402 8.59 15.83 43.03
CA ARG A 402 8.07 14.47 42.86
C ARG A 402 6.73 14.54 42.13
N VAL A 403 6.62 13.83 41.01
CA VAL A 403 5.41 13.73 40.20
C VAL A 403 4.83 12.34 40.29
N LEU A 404 3.53 12.26 40.54
CA LEU A 404 2.73 11.05 40.54
C LEU A 404 1.49 11.26 39.67
N VAL A 405 1.23 10.32 38.76
CA VAL A 405 -0.02 10.20 38.01
C VAL A 405 -0.56 8.79 38.27
N GLY A 406 -1.70 8.71 38.96
CA GLY A 406 -2.36 7.45 39.32
C GLY A 406 -3.78 7.37 38.75
N PRO A 407 -4.40 6.18 38.78
CA PRO A 407 -5.80 6.00 38.40
C PRO A 407 -6.71 6.74 39.39
N TRP A 408 -7.88 7.14 38.89
CA TRP A 408 -8.96 7.70 39.70
C TRP A 408 -10.28 7.14 39.18
N ASP A 409 -11.17 6.70 40.07
CA ASP A 409 -12.52 6.22 39.74
C ASP A 409 -13.43 7.31 39.14
N GLY A 410 -13.01 8.58 39.20
CA GLY A 410 -13.79 9.73 38.76
C GLY A 410 -14.75 10.30 39.80
N SER A 411 -14.74 9.78 41.05
CA SER A 411 -15.70 10.20 42.09
C SER A 411 -15.14 10.26 43.51
N SER A 412 -14.20 9.40 43.86
CA SER A 412 -13.55 9.32 45.16
C SER A 412 -12.76 10.60 45.45
N THR A 413 -12.82 11.05 46.71
CA THR A 413 -12.08 12.21 47.18
C THR A 413 -11.48 11.92 48.56
N ASP A 414 -10.37 12.58 48.84
CA ASP A 414 -9.69 12.51 50.13
C ASP A 414 -10.42 13.34 51.20
N VAL A 415 -9.83 13.44 52.40
CA VAL A 415 -10.41 14.21 53.52
C VAL A 415 -10.48 15.72 53.28
N ASN A 416 -9.79 16.25 52.27
CA ASN A 416 -9.79 17.66 51.87
C ASN A 416 -10.77 17.94 50.71
N GLY A 417 -11.26 16.89 50.04
CA GLY A 417 -12.11 16.98 48.85
C GLY A 417 -11.31 16.93 47.54
N ASP A 418 -10.01 16.62 47.59
CA ASP A 418 -9.17 16.45 46.41
C ASP A 418 -9.34 15.02 45.85
N PRO A 419 -9.19 14.77 44.53
CA PRO A 419 -9.31 13.44 43.94
C PRO A 419 -8.38 12.41 44.62
N ALA A 420 -8.94 11.26 44.99
CA ALA A 420 -8.16 10.16 45.59
C ALA A 420 -7.57 9.23 44.52
N ILE A 421 -6.55 8.45 44.88
CA ILE A 421 -6.04 7.38 44.01
C ILE A 421 -6.95 6.16 44.15
N ASP A 422 -7.35 5.59 43.02
CA ASP A 422 -8.06 4.33 42.88
C ASP A 422 -7.08 3.15 43.11
N LYS A 423 -6.93 2.74 44.37
CA LYS A 423 -5.90 1.77 44.77
C LYS A 423 -6.27 0.33 44.43
N ASP A 424 -7.55 0.00 44.57
CA ASP A 424 -8.15 -1.29 44.24
C ASP A 424 -8.41 -1.46 42.72
N GLN A 425 -7.63 -0.76 41.88
CA GLN A 425 -7.65 -0.89 40.42
C GLN A 425 -7.43 -2.35 39.97
N LEU A 426 -6.55 -3.07 40.68
CA LEU A 426 -6.21 -4.49 40.49
C LEU A 426 -5.98 -5.15 41.85
N SER A 427 -6.14 -6.47 41.91
CA SER A 427 -5.99 -7.28 43.13
C SER A 427 -4.86 -8.30 42.98
N LEU A 428 -3.90 -8.32 43.91
CA LEU A 428 -2.75 -9.24 43.87
C LEU A 428 -3.17 -10.74 43.85
N SER A 429 -2.67 -11.49 42.87
CA SER A 429 -2.93 -12.93 42.71
C SER A 429 -1.76 -13.76 43.24
N GLY A 430 -1.98 -14.42 44.38
CA GLY A 430 -0.93 -15.12 45.14
C GLY A 430 -0.23 -14.22 46.16
N ASN A 431 0.54 -14.83 47.07
CA ASN A 431 1.26 -14.09 48.11
C ASN A 431 2.69 -13.78 47.66
N LEU A 432 3.14 -12.54 47.86
CA LEU A 432 4.54 -12.13 47.69
C LEU A 432 5.25 -12.23 49.04
N THR A 433 6.24 -13.13 49.14
CA THR A 433 6.98 -13.44 50.38
C THR A 433 8.48 -13.66 50.18
N SER A 434 8.98 -13.37 48.97
CA SER A 434 10.33 -13.70 48.52
C SER A 434 11.16 -12.45 48.20
N GLU A 435 12.48 -12.61 48.29
CA GLU A 435 13.49 -11.69 47.75
C GLU A 435 13.44 -11.66 46.22
N ASN A 436 13.77 -10.52 45.62
CA ASN A 436 14.08 -10.37 44.20
C ASN A 436 13.00 -10.93 43.24
N ILE A 437 11.73 -10.60 43.47
CA ILE A 437 10.67 -11.08 42.57
C ILE A 437 10.85 -10.54 41.14
N SER A 438 10.67 -11.41 40.15
CA SER A 438 10.81 -11.10 38.72
C SER A 438 9.48 -10.88 38.00
N SER A 439 8.36 -11.17 38.66
CA SER A 439 7.02 -10.94 38.15
C SER A 439 6.01 -10.77 39.27
N ILE A 440 4.91 -10.09 38.97
CA ILE A 440 3.74 -9.92 39.85
C ILE A 440 2.52 -10.28 39.03
N VAL A 441 1.69 -11.20 39.54
CA VAL A 441 0.43 -11.60 38.91
C VAL A 441 -0.72 -10.91 39.62
N VAL A 442 -1.65 -10.33 38.88
CA VAL A 442 -2.93 -9.78 39.38
C VAL A 442 -4.09 -10.72 39.02
N SER A 443 -5.25 -10.49 39.64
CA SER A 443 -6.42 -11.37 39.52
C SER A 443 -7.27 -11.05 38.29
N GLU A 444 -7.20 -9.79 37.85
CA GLU A 444 -7.87 -9.20 36.70
C GLU A 444 -6.96 -9.21 35.48
N ALA A 445 -7.52 -8.96 34.29
CA ALA A 445 -6.70 -8.60 33.13
C ALA A 445 -6.16 -7.18 33.32
N ILE A 446 -4.88 -6.97 33.03
CA ILE A 446 -4.24 -5.66 33.04
C ILE A 446 -4.91 -4.79 31.95
N PRO A 447 -5.31 -3.53 32.24
CA PRO A 447 -5.96 -2.67 31.26
C PRO A 447 -5.09 -2.47 30.02
N SER A 448 -5.67 -2.58 28.81
CA SER A 448 -4.91 -2.51 27.55
C SER A 448 -4.25 -1.15 27.27
N ASP A 449 -4.67 -0.12 28.00
CA ASP A 449 -4.14 1.25 28.04
C ASP A 449 -3.14 1.47 29.20
N THR A 450 -2.56 0.39 29.72
CA THR A 450 -1.38 0.42 30.60
C THR A 450 -0.13 0.68 29.74
N PRO A 451 0.77 1.61 30.14
CA PRO A 451 2.05 1.80 29.45
C PRO A 451 2.83 0.50 29.29
N SER A 452 3.61 0.33 28.21
CA SER A 452 4.38 -0.89 27.98
C SER A 452 5.46 -1.14 29.04
N SER A 453 6.00 -0.09 29.65
CA SER A 453 6.88 -0.15 30.83
C SER A 453 6.56 1.00 31.77
N GLY A 454 6.89 0.86 33.05
CA GLY A 454 6.55 1.88 34.05
C GLY A 454 6.68 1.42 35.48
N VAL A 455 5.76 1.89 36.34
CA VAL A 455 5.72 1.58 37.76
C VAL A 455 4.32 1.08 38.13
N ILE A 456 4.26 0.04 38.95
CA ILE A 456 3.07 -0.28 39.74
C ILE A 456 3.35 -0.05 41.22
N ARG A 457 2.28 0.16 41.97
CA ARG A 457 2.28 0.21 43.42
C ARG A 457 1.53 -0.99 43.96
N VAL A 458 2.10 -1.64 44.98
CA VAL A 458 1.53 -2.83 45.63
C VAL A 458 1.40 -2.53 47.12
N THR A 459 0.22 -2.73 47.68
CA THR A 459 0.00 -2.57 49.12
C THR A 459 0.53 -3.79 49.87
N ASP A 460 1.46 -3.57 50.81
CA ASP A 460 1.92 -4.63 51.73
C ASP A 460 0.91 -4.88 52.87
N ASP A 461 1.10 -5.97 53.63
CA ASP A 461 0.22 -6.38 54.73
C ASP A 461 0.20 -5.38 55.91
N ASN A 462 1.07 -4.37 55.91
CA ASN A 462 1.09 -3.27 56.87
C ASN A 462 0.38 -2.00 56.33
N GLY A 463 -0.04 -1.99 55.06
CA GLY A 463 -0.69 -0.88 54.39
C GLY A 463 0.26 0.11 53.69
N TYR A 464 1.52 -0.26 53.43
CA TYR A 464 2.47 0.59 52.71
C TYR A 464 2.52 0.32 51.21
N GLU A 465 2.63 1.40 50.43
CA GLU A 465 2.67 1.41 48.97
C GLU A 465 4.08 1.09 48.42
N ARG A 466 4.35 -0.17 48.10
CA ARG A 466 5.63 -0.63 47.53
C ARG A 466 5.80 -0.12 46.10
N TRP A 467 6.88 0.60 45.79
CA TRP A 467 7.21 1.07 44.44
C TRP A 467 7.91 -0.06 43.66
N ILE A 468 7.25 -0.60 42.62
CA ILE A 468 7.77 -1.71 41.82
C ILE A 468 7.86 -1.29 40.33
N PRO A 469 9.06 -1.21 39.73
CA PRO A 469 9.20 -0.95 38.32
C PRO A 469 8.94 -2.22 37.50
N TYR A 470 8.22 -2.10 36.38
CA TYR A 470 8.01 -3.18 35.42
C TYR A 470 8.60 -2.84 34.04
N SER A 471 9.15 -3.84 33.36
CA SER A 471 9.74 -3.72 32.02
C SER A 471 8.75 -4.07 30.89
N SER A 472 7.77 -4.92 31.20
CA SER A 472 6.68 -5.33 30.30
C SER A 472 5.52 -5.88 31.13
N TRP A 473 4.38 -6.11 30.48
CA TRP A 473 3.26 -6.86 31.04
C TRP A 473 2.60 -7.71 29.94
N ASP A 474 1.94 -8.78 30.34
CA ASP A 474 1.16 -9.65 29.47
C ASP A 474 -0.03 -10.22 30.26
N ALA A 475 -1.22 -10.21 29.66
CA ALA A 475 -2.50 -10.62 30.22
C ALA A 475 -2.78 -10.12 31.66
N SER A 476 -2.37 -10.87 32.68
CA SER A 476 -2.52 -10.54 34.11
C SER A 476 -1.19 -10.51 34.89
N THR A 477 -0.05 -10.42 34.19
CA THR A 477 1.29 -10.50 34.79
C THR A 477 2.14 -9.30 34.40
N PHE A 478 2.65 -8.57 35.39
CA PHE A 478 3.73 -7.59 35.22
C PHE A 478 5.09 -8.28 35.34
N MET A 479 5.99 -8.00 34.42
CA MET A 479 7.39 -8.44 34.47
C MET A 479 8.23 -7.37 35.19
N VAL A 480 8.74 -7.70 36.37
CA VAL A 480 9.42 -6.75 37.26
C VAL A 480 10.86 -6.50 36.79
N ASN A 481 11.24 -5.22 36.70
CA ASN A 481 12.60 -4.83 36.34
C ASN A 481 13.54 -5.02 37.54
N THR A 482 14.37 -6.06 37.48
CA THR A 482 15.34 -6.43 38.54
C THR A 482 16.69 -5.72 38.43
N SER A 483 16.89 -4.85 37.42
CA SER A 483 18.19 -4.21 37.11
C SER A 483 18.22 -2.70 37.37
N HIS A 484 17.24 -2.16 38.09
CA HIS A 484 17.13 -0.71 38.33
C HIS A 484 17.99 -0.23 39.52
N GLY A 485 18.70 0.89 39.36
CA GLY A 485 19.68 1.37 40.34
C GLY A 485 19.12 2.08 41.57
N ASP A 486 17.83 2.42 41.58
CA ASP A 486 17.13 3.08 42.71
C ASP A 486 16.44 2.04 43.65
N ILE A 487 16.79 0.76 43.47
CA ILE A 487 16.36 -0.38 44.30
C ILE A 487 17.12 -0.36 45.62
N GLY A 488 16.46 0.12 46.68
CA GLY A 488 16.52 -0.56 47.99
C GLY A 488 15.68 -1.85 47.95
N ASP A 489 15.36 -2.45 49.10
CA ASP A 489 14.66 -3.75 49.21
C ASP A 489 13.19 -3.77 48.70
N ASN A 490 12.80 -2.93 47.74
CA ASN A 490 11.42 -2.71 47.30
C ASN A 490 10.80 -3.92 46.57
N ASN A 491 11.57 -4.63 45.74
CA ASN A 491 11.15 -5.89 45.11
C ASN A 491 11.45 -7.13 45.99
N ASP A 492 11.84 -6.91 47.25
CA ASP A 492 11.98 -7.95 48.26
C ASP A 492 10.82 -7.90 49.27
N PHE A 493 9.99 -8.94 49.26
CA PHE A 493 8.83 -9.12 50.12
C PHE A 493 9.11 -10.06 51.30
N ASN A 494 10.38 -10.42 51.56
CA ASN A 494 10.76 -11.33 52.64
C ASN A 494 11.18 -10.63 53.95
N GLY A 495 11.55 -9.34 53.87
CA GLY A 495 12.09 -8.58 54.99
C GLY A 495 11.10 -8.21 56.10
N VAL A 496 11.65 -7.61 57.17
CA VAL A 496 10.93 -7.21 58.39
C VAL A 496 11.37 -5.82 58.83
N ASP A 497 10.42 -4.90 59.06
CA ASP A 497 10.63 -3.65 59.80
C ASP A 497 10.08 -3.78 61.23
N GLY A 498 10.40 -2.82 62.10
CA GLY A 498 9.93 -2.72 63.49
C GLY A 498 8.41 -2.60 63.68
N SER A 499 7.62 -2.71 62.61
CA SER A 499 6.14 -2.77 62.63
C SER A 499 5.54 -4.04 61.99
N GLY A 500 6.27 -4.82 61.18
CA GLY A 500 5.75 -6.00 60.50
C GLY A 500 6.64 -6.55 59.38
N THR A 501 6.16 -7.58 58.67
CA THR A 501 6.80 -8.17 57.48
C THR A 501 6.45 -7.39 56.22
N TYR A 502 7.37 -7.29 55.26
CA TYR A 502 7.13 -6.69 53.93
C TYR A 502 6.31 -7.57 52.96
N GLN A 503 5.57 -8.53 53.50
CA GLN A 503 4.79 -9.48 52.69
C GLN A 503 3.55 -8.78 52.14
N ALA A 504 3.09 -9.22 50.97
CA ALA A 504 1.80 -8.83 50.43
C ALA A 504 0.96 -10.10 50.19
N THR A 505 -0.15 -10.21 50.89
CA THR A 505 -1.10 -11.31 50.79
C THR A 505 -1.98 -11.16 49.55
N SER A 506 -2.39 -12.28 48.96
CA SER A 506 -3.31 -12.25 47.80
C SER A 506 -4.61 -11.53 48.14
N GLY A 507 -5.05 -10.65 47.23
CA GLY A 507 -6.18 -9.74 47.44
C GLY A 507 -5.79 -8.35 47.93
N ASN A 508 -4.51 -8.08 48.23
CA ASN A 508 -4.03 -6.72 48.47
C ASN A 508 -4.07 -5.87 47.18
N ASP A 509 -4.32 -4.58 47.36
CA ASP A 509 -4.42 -3.56 46.31
C ASP A 509 -3.15 -3.47 45.45
N VAL A 510 -3.34 -3.42 44.12
CA VAL A 510 -2.30 -3.15 43.12
C VAL A 510 -2.82 -2.10 42.14
N TRP A 511 -2.03 -1.06 41.86
CA TRP A 511 -2.43 -0.01 40.92
C TRP A 511 -1.28 0.51 40.08
N ILE A 512 -1.61 1.02 38.88
CA ILE A 512 -0.65 1.46 37.86
C ILE A 512 -0.31 2.93 38.07
N ALA A 513 0.97 3.23 38.26
CA ALA A 513 1.45 4.61 38.31
C ALA A 513 2.03 5.00 36.93
N TYR A 514 1.23 5.73 36.16
CA TYR A 514 1.57 6.20 34.80
C TYR A 514 2.81 7.09 34.81
N ILE A 515 3.01 7.88 35.87
CA ILE A 515 4.26 8.55 36.22
C ILE A 515 4.44 8.38 37.73
N ASP A 516 5.60 7.95 38.22
CA ASP A 516 5.96 8.03 39.65
C ASP A 516 7.48 8.14 39.81
N LYS A 517 7.98 9.37 39.76
CA LYS A 517 9.41 9.67 39.82
C LYS A 517 9.70 11.09 40.30
N LEU A 518 10.96 11.34 40.64
CA LEU A 518 11.50 12.70 40.72
C LEU A 518 11.59 13.26 39.29
N ALA A 519 11.12 14.48 39.07
CA ALA A 519 11.19 15.15 37.78
C ALA A 519 12.66 15.38 37.38
N THR A 520 13.02 15.03 36.15
CA THR A 520 14.34 15.27 35.56
C THR A 520 14.31 16.39 34.51
N ALA A 521 13.12 16.79 34.07
CA ALA A 521 12.90 17.93 33.17
C ALA A 521 11.78 18.86 33.66
N THR A 522 11.47 19.91 32.90
CA THR A 522 10.34 20.85 33.17
C THR A 522 8.96 20.26 32.85
N SER A 523 8.94 19.05 32.31
CA SER A 523 7.76 18.26 31.98
C SER A 523 8.10 16.78 32.01
N GLU A 524 7.15 15.95 32.42
CA GLU A 524 7.25 14.50 32.40
C GLU A 524 6.03 13.92 31.67
N SER A 525 6.22 12.84 30.94
CA SER A 525 5.17 12.23 30.12
C SER A 525 5.12 10.71 30.27
N PHE A 526 3.98 10.17 29.87
CA PHE A 526 3.77 8.73 29.65
C PHE A 526 2.98 8.53 28.36
N THR A 527 3.12 7.37 27.75
CA THR A 527 2.40 6.99 26.52
C THR A 527 1.61 5.73 26.80
N SER A 528 0.34 5.71 26.39
CA SER A 528 -0.46 4.48 26.38
C SER A 528 -1.47 4.46 25.25
N VAL A 529 -1.88 3.25 24.84
CA VAL A 529 -2.96 3.01 23.88
C VAL A 529 -4.25 3.64 24.40
N GLN A 530 -5.03 4.34 23.57
CA GLN A 530 -6.32 4.90 23.97
C GLN A 530 -7.48 4.07 23.43
N SER A 531 -8.15 3.36 24.33
CA SER A 531 -9.40 2.64 24.06
C SER A 531 -10.65 3.40 24.59
N GLY A 532 -10.46 4.53 25.27
CA GLY A 532 -11.56 5.32 25.86
C GLY A 532 -11.10 6.65 26.46
N SER A 533 -11.82 7.13 27.47
CA SER A 533 -11.37 8.23 28.34
C SER A 533 -11.12 7.68 29.73
N ARG A 534 -9.97 8.02 30.32
CA ARG A 534 -9.61 7.59 31.68
C ARG A 534 -9.58 8.76 32.64
N SER A 535 -10.15 8.56 33.82
CA SER A 535 -10.00 9.45 34.96
C SER A 535 -8.68 9.14 35.66
N LEU A 536 -7.87 10.18 35.85
CA LEU A 536 -6.57 10.14 36.51
C LEU A 536 -6.53 11.20 37.61
N VAL A 537 -5.65 11.00 38.58
CA VAL A 537 -5.24 12.04 39.53
C VAL A 537 -3.76 12.37 39.31
N VAL A 538 -3.46 13.66 39.22
CA VAL A 538 -2.09 14.19 39.17
C VAL A 538 -1.74 14.81 40.51
N ILE A 539 -0.62 14.37 41.06
CA ILE A 539 -0.04 14.89 42.29
C ILE A 539 1.38 15.40 41.98
N VAL A 540 1.64 16.66 42.31
CA VAL A 540 3.01 17.22 42.31
C VAL A 540 3.32 17.77 43.70
N ARG A 541 4.48 17.39 44.23
CA ARG A 541 4.98 17.79 45.54
C ARG A 541 6.42 18.29 45.41
N ASP A 542 6.70 19.45 46.01
CA ASP A 542 8.05 19.99 46.21
C ASP A 542 8.23 20.29 47.70
N GLY A 543 9.26 19.71 48.31
CA GLY A 543 9.70 19.98 49.67
C GLY A 543 11.17 20.43 49.75
N ALA A 544 11.75 20.82 48.61
CA ALA A 544 13.17 21.08 48.43
C ALA A 544 13.49 22.59 48.42
N GLY A 545 14.03 23.12 47.33
CA GLY A 545 14.48 24.51 47.22
C GLY A 545 13.35 25.50 46.96
N THR A 546 12.30 25.07 46.26
CA THR A 546 11.16 25.92 45.85
C THR A 546 9.80 25.41 46.35
N PRO A 547 9.66 25.06 47.65
CA PRO A 547 8.54 24.28 48.17
C PRO A 547 7.18 24.86 47.79
N ILE A 548 6.32 24.00 47.27
CA ILE A 548 4.97 24.34 46.82
C ILE A 548 3.94 23.64 47.69
N LYS A 549 2.78 24.28 47.83
CA LYS A 549 1.56 23.60 48.27
C LYS A 549 1.30 22.48 47.29
N GLN A 550 1.07 21.28 47.83
CA GLN A 550 0.81 20.10 47.02
C GLN A 550 -0.24 20.42 45.95
N PHE A 551 0.13 20.25 44.70
CA PHE A 551 -0.81 20.32 43.60
C PHE A 551 -1.48 18.95 43.49
N ILE A 552 -2.80 18.90 43.67
CA ILE A 552 -3.64 17.75 43.35
C ILE A 552 -4.67 18.22 42.32
N SER A 553 -4.87 17.45 41.26
CA SER A 553 -5.89 17.75 40.27
C SER A 553 -6.38 16.48 39.61
N SER A 554 -7.67 16.45 39.27
CA SER A 554 -8.21 15.44 38.37
C SER A 554 -7.77 15.75 36.95
N TRP A 555 -7.54 14.71 36.17
CA TRP A 555 -7.16 14.80 34.77
C TRP A 555 -7.94 13.75 33.99
N SER A 556 -8.60 14.16 32.90
CA SER A 556 -9.21 13.22 31.97
C SER A 556 -8.26 12.99 30.80
N GLN A 557 -7.75 11.77 30.70
CA GLN A 557 -7.06 11.28 29.51
C GLN A 557 -8.10 11.04 28.41
N THR A 558 -7.75 11.35 27.17
CA THR A 558 -8.65 11.23 26.00
C THR A 558 -7.89 10.65 24.82
N ALA A 559 -8.60 10.37 23.72
CA ALA A 559 -8.03 9.92 22.44
C ALA A 559 -7.08 10.91 21.74
N SER A 560 -6.70 12.02 22.38
CA SER A 560 -5.74 13.01 21.89
C SER A 560 -4.78 13.44 22.98
N ALA A 561 -3.54 13.77 22.59
CA ALA A 561 -2.48 14.17 23.51
C ALA A 561 -2.92 15.38 24.35
N SER A 562 -2.82 15.24 25.67
CA SER A 562 -3.23 16.28 26.61
C SER A 562 -2.06 16.71 27.50
N THR A 563 -2.11 17.95 27.98
CA THR A 563 -1.11 18.50 28.90
C THR A 563 -1.79 19.17 30.08
N ILE A 564 -1.38 18.79 31.29
CA ILE A 564 -1.77 19.44 32.53
C ILE A 564 -0.57 20.19 33.12
N ASN A 565 -0.75 21.47 33.44
CA ASN A 565 0.29 22.29 34.05
C ASN A 565 0.14 22.28 35.57
N ALA A 566 1.20 21.89 36.28
CA ALA A 566 1.26 21.97 37.73
C ALA A 566 1.20 23.43 38.19
N ILE A 567 0.25 23.76 39.07
CA ILE A 567 0.09 25.10 39.61
C ILE A 567 1.02 25.29 40.81
N ARG A 568 2.10 26.05 40.63
CA ARG A 568 3.04 26.38 41.72
C ARG A 568 2.48 27.49 42.59
N THR A 569 1.97 27.14 43.78
CA THR A 569 1.70 28.08 44.88
C THR A 569 2.73 27.86 45.97
N THR A 570 3.57 28.86 46.26
CA THR A 570 4.63 28.78 47.28
C THR A 570 4.07 28.43 48.67
N ASP A 571 4.78 27.55 49.39
CA ASP A 571 4.48 27.16 50.79
C ASP A 571 5.55 27.63 51.80
N ALA A 572 6.41 28.55 51.37
CA ALA A 572 7.44 29.22 52.18
C ALA A 572 6.91 30.45 52.96
#